data_AF-A0A938NTV0-F1
#
_entry.id   AF-A0A938NTV0-F1
#
_cell.length_a   1.000
_cell.length_b   1.000
_cell.length_c   1.000
_cell.angle_alpha   90.00
_cell.angle_beta   90.00
_cell.angle_gamma   90.00
#
_symmetry.space_group_name_H-M   'P 1'
#
loop_
_entity.id
_entity.type
_entity.pdbx_description
1 polymer ?
#
loop_
_entity_poly.entity_id
_entity_poly.type
_entity_poly.pdbx_seq_one_letter_code
_entity_poly.pdbx_strand_id
1 'polypeptide(L)'
;MKDRVKVYLDTSVYNRPFDDQRQTRIRLETEAFLSILEKALSGAIIIVGSSVLVYENNRNPFVERRERVSDYLSVASKLVKLNDSIKKRAVSLEGAG
;
A
#
# COMPACT_ATOMS: atom_id res chain seq x y z
N MET A 1 -11.48 14.60 -18.49
CA MET A 1 -11.49 14.06 -17.10
C MET A 1 -10.26 14.60 -16.40
N LYS A 2 -10.38 15.33 -15.29
CA LYS A 2 -9.23 15.91 -14.57
C LYS A 2 -8.29 14.79 -14.12
N ASP A 3 -6.99 14.92 -14.37
CA ASP A 3 -5.98 13.99 -13.85
C ASP A 3 -6.01 14.03 -12.32
N ARG A 4 -6.49 12.94 -11.71
CA ARG A 4 -6.46 12.77 -10.25
C ARG A 4 -5.09 12.26 -9.83
N VAL A 5 -4.58 12.77 -8.71
CA VAL A 5 -3.31 12.33 -8.13
C VAL A 5 -3.40 10.83 -7.83
N LYS A 6 -2.39 10.08 -8.29
CA LYS A 6 -2.26 8.64 -8.06
C LYS A 6 -1.12 8.40 -7.09
N VAL A 7 -1.36 7.58 -6.09
CA VAL A 7 -0.36 7.17 -5.11
C VAL A 7 -0.22 5.65 -5.09
N TYR A 8 1.00 5.18 -4.93
CA TYR A 8 1.32 3.78 -4.68
C TYR A 8 1.98 3.72 -3.30
N LEU A 9 1.50 2.84 -2.44
CA LEU A 9 1.97 2.71 -1.07
C LEU A 9 2.65 1.36 -0.90
N ASP A 10 3.77 1.35 -0.19
CA ASP A 10 4.47 0.13 0.20
C ASP A 10 3.66 -0.66 1.26
N THR A 11 3.80 -1.98 1.30
CA THR A 11 3.13 -2.86 2.29
C THR A 11 3.42 -2.44 3.73
N SER A 12 4.60 -1.90 4.01
CA SER A 12 4.96 -1.36 5.33
C SER A 12 4.05 -0.21 5.78
N VAL A 13 3.60 0.64 4.86
CA VAL A 13 2.68 1.76 5.15
C VAL A 13 1.35 1.23 5.68
N TYR A 14 0.81 0.19 5.04
CA TYR A 14 -0.43 -0.45 5.47
C TYR A 14 -0.32 -1.12 6.85
N ASN A 15 0.89 -1.48 7.27
CA ASN A 15 1.13 -2.13 8.56
C ASN A 15 1.40 -1.15 9.71
N ARG A 16 1.61 0.15 9.44
CA ARG A 16 1.88 1.17 10.47
C ARG A 16 0.87 1.22 11.62
N PRO A 17 -0.44 1.04 11.41
CA PRO A 17 -1.40 0.98 12.52
C PRO A 17 -1.13 -0.13 13.55
N PHE A 18 -0.38 -1.18 13.17
CA PHE A 18 -0.08 -2.34 14.01
C PHE A 18 1.34 -2.34 14.60
N ASP A 19 2.14 -1.33 14.26
CA ASP A 19 3.45 -1.09 14.88
C ASP A 19 3.28 -0.48 16.28
N ASP A 20 4.38 -0.31 17.01
CA ASP A 20 4.37 0.24 18.37
C ASP A 20 3.96 1.73 18.39
N GLN A 21 2.67 1.97 18.67
CA GLN A 21 2.08 3.31 18.70
C GLN A 21 2.59 4.19 19.85
N ARG A 22 3.38 3.66 20.79
CA ARG A 22 4.06 4.49 21.81
C ARG A 22 5.13 5.39 21.17
N GLN A 23 5.63 5.02 19.99
CA GLN A 23 6.56 5.85 19.23
C GLN A 23 5.81 6.96 18.50
N THR A 24 6.10 8.21 18.84
CA THR A 24 5.44 9.38 18.23
C THR A 24 5.54 9.38 16.70
N ARG A 25 6.67 8.98 16.14
CA ARG A 25 6.85 8.86 14.69
C ARG A 25 5.86 7.89 14.07
N ILE A 26 5.73 6.68 14.62
CA ILE A 26 4.82 5.66 14.11
C ILE A 26 3.38 6.14 14.20
N ARG A 27 2.99 6.79 15.30
CA ARG A 27 1.66 7.37 15.45
C ARG A 27 1.36 8.40 14.37
N LEU A 28 2.29 9.31 14.08
CA LEU A 28 2.13 10.31 13.01
C LEU A 28 2.07 9.68 11.61
N GLU A 29 2.87 8.64 11.35
CA GLU A 29 2.84 7.90 10.09
C GLU A 29 1.49 7.16 9.91
N THR A 30 0.95 6.58 11.00
CA THR A 30 -0.41 6.00 11.03
C THR A 30 -1.48 7.03 10.69
N GLU A 31 -1.46 8.21 11.32
CA GLU A 31 -2.43 9.28 11.05
C GLU A 31 -2.35 9.76 9.59
N ALA A 32 -1.13 9.91 9.06
CA ALA A 32 -0.93 10.27 7.67
C ALA A 32 -1.51 9.20 6.71
N PHE A 33 -1.29 7.92 7.01
CA PHE A 33 -1.87 6.81 6.26
C PHE A 33 -3.41 6.83 6.29
N LEU A 34 -4.01 7.04 7.46
CA LEU A 34 -5.47 7.13 7.60
C LEU A 34 -6.04 8.32 6.80
N SER A 35 -5.37 9.47 6.80
CA SER A 35 -5.77 10.61 5.98
C SER A 35 -5.68 10.33 4.48
N ILE A 36 -4.68 9.56 4.03
CA ILE A 36 -4.57 9.11 2.64
C ILE A 36 -5.75 8.19 2.28
N LEU A 37 -6.11 7.24 3.15
CA LEU A 37 -7.27 6.37 2.94
C LEU A 37 -8.57 7.18 2.83
N GLU A 38 -8.79 8.14 3.74
CA GLU A 38 -9.96 9.01 3.71
C GLU A 38 -10.08 9.78 2.39
N LYS A 39 -8.97 10.38 1.93
CA LYS A 39 -8.93 11.09 0.63
C LYS A 39 -9.19 10.17 -0.56
N ALA A 40 -8.78 8.91 -0.47
CA ALA A 40 -9.05 7.93 -1.52
C ALA A 40 -10.55 7.55 -1.54
N LEU A 41 -11.13 7.32 -0.37
CA LEU A 41 -12.57 7.03 -0.21
C LEU A 41 -13.45 8.21 -0.67
N SER A 42 -13.01 9.46 -0.43
CA SER A 42 -13.69 10.65 -0.92
C SER A 42 -13.49 10.91 -2.43
N GLY A 43 -12.69 10.07 -3.10
CA GLY A 43 -12.36 10.20 -4.52
C GLY A 43 -11.41 11.35 -4.87
N ALA A 44 -10.80 12.01 -3.88
CA ALA A 44 -9.86 13.11 -4.08
C ALA A 44 -8.51 12.63 -4.64
N ILE A 45 -8.09 11.41 -4.28
CA ILE A 45 -6.92 10.72 -4.83
C ILE A 45 -7.28 9.32 -5.29
N ILE A 46 -6.38 8.68 -6.04
CA ILE A 46 -6.49 7.29 -6.44
C ILE A 46 -5.34 6.50 -5.82
N ILE A 47 -5.65 5.51 -4.99
CA ILE A 47 -4.67 4.52 -4.55
C ILE A 47 -4.55 3.45 -5.64
N VAL A 48 -3.31 3.18 -6.04
CA VAL A 48 -2.94 2.09 -6.95
C VAL A 48 -2.37 0.95 -6.12
N GLY A 49 -3.05 -0.19 -6.13
CA GLY A 49 -2.59 -1.44 -5.53
C GLY A 49 -1.86 -2.33 -6.55
N SER A 50 -1.29 -3.43 -6.07
CA SER A 50 -0.72 -4.46 -6.95
C SER A 50 -0.87 -5.87 -6.40
N SER A 51 -0.72 -6.86 -7.27
CA SER A 51 -0.66 -8.27 -6.86
C SER A 51 0.53 -8.58 -5.93
N VAL A 52 1.59 -7.77 -5.94
CA VAL A 52 2.74 -7.91 -5.04
C VAL A 52 2.35 -7.55 -3.61
N LEU A 53 1.64 -6.42 -3.41
CA LEU A 53 1.14 -6.03 -2.08
C LEU A 53 0.22 -7.10 -1.48
N VAL A 54 -0.66 -7.70 -2.30
CA VAL A 54 -1.52 -8.80 -1.88
C VAL A 54 -0.70 -10.03 -1.49
N TYR A 55 0.33 -10.37 -2.27
CA TYR A 55 1.23 -11.48 -1.96
C TYR A 55 2.00 -11.25 -0.64
N GLU A 56 2.55 -10.06 -0.43
CA GLU A 56 3.26 -9.71 0.80
C GLU A 56 2.34 -9.75 2.02
N ASN A 57 1.13 -9.19 1.92
CA ASN A 57 0.15 -9.25 3.00
C ASN A 57 -0.26 -10.69 3.34
N ASN A 58 -0.41 -11.56 2.33
CA ASN A 58 -0.75 -12.97 2.57
C ASN A 58 0.30 -13.73 3.40
N ARG A 59 1.56 -13.28 3.37
CA ARG A 59 2.66 -13.82 4.18
C ARG A 59 2.72 -13.28 5.60
N ASN A 60 1.84 -12.35 5.98
CA ASN A 60 1.77 -11.86 7.35
C ASN A 60 1.38 -13.00 8.30
N PRO A 61 2.17 -13.29 9.35
CA PRO A 61 1.88 -14.39 10.27
C PRO A 61 0.67 -14.12 11.18
N PHE A 62 0.30 -12.85 11.36
CA PHE A 62 -0.82 -12.45 12.20
C PHE A 62 -2.10 -12.33 11.37
N VAL A 63 -3.06 -13.21 11.61
CA VAL A 63 -4.32 -13.30 10.85
C VAL A 63 -5.08 -11.97 10.90
N GLU A 64 -5.26 -11.39 12.09
CA GLU A 64 -5.99 -10.14 12.27
C GLU A 64 -5.38 -8.97 11.48
N ARG A 65 -4.04 -8.88 11.44
CA ARG A 65 -3.33 -7.84 10.67
C ARG A 65 -3.55 -8.05 9.18
N ARG A 66 -3.47 -9.29 8.72
CA ARG A 66 -3.68 -9.65 7.31
C ARG A 66 -5.09 -9.31 6.83
N GLU A 67 -6.10 -9.59 7.64
CA GLU A 67 -7.50 -9.25 7.32
C GLU A 67 -7.67 -7.74 7.21
N ARG A 68 -7.21 -6.99 8.22
CA ARG A 68 -7.32 -5.52 8.22
C ARG A 68 -6.56 -4.86 7.07
N VAL A 69 -5.36 -5.33 6.75
CA VAL A 69 -4.61 -4.84 5.59
C VAL A 69 -5.32 -5.20 4.28
N SER A 70 -6.00 -6.34 4.20
CA SER A 70 -6.81 -6.70 3.03
C SER A 70 -7.96 -5.70 2.83
N ASP A 71 -8.62 -5.29 3.92
CA ASP A 71 -9.64 -4.24 3.88
C ASP A 71 -9.04 -2.92 3.35
N TYR A 72 -7.86 -2.52 3.81
CA TYR A 72 -7.19 -1.32 3.32
C TYR A 72 -6.82 -1.41 1.83
N LEU A 73 -6.33 -2.57 1.38
CA LEU A 73 -6.01 -2.80 -0.04
C LEU A 73 -7.27 -2.76 -0.92
N SER A 74 -8.45 -3.08 -0.38
CA SER A 74 -9.72 -3.00 -1.12
C SER A 74 -10.11 -1.57 -1.51
N VAL A 75 -9.57 -0.55 -0.84
CA VAL A 75 -9.77 0.87 -1.18
C VAL A 75 -9.09 1.24 -2.51
N ALA A 76 -8.09 0.47 -2.95
CA ALA A 76 -7.37 0.75 -4.19
C ALA A 76 -8.30 0.67 -5.40
N SER A 77 -8.46 1.77 -6.13
CA SER A 77 -9.33 1.83 -7.32
C SER A 77 -8.69 1.21 -8.57
N LYS A 78 -7.40 0.85 -8.50
CA LYS A 78 -6.68 0.18 -9.58
C LYS A 78 -5.75 -0.87 -9.00
N LEU A 79 -5.82 -2.10 -9.53
CA LEU A 79 -4.90 -3.18 -9.19
C LEU A 79 -3.98 -3.48 -10.37
N VAL A 80 -2.67 -3.35 -10.17
CA VAL A 80 -1.66 -3.72 -11.17
C VAL A 80 -1.23 -5.16 -10.94
N LYS A 81 -1.45 -6.01 -11.95
CA LYS A 81 -0.95 -7.39 -11.93
C LYS A 81 0.52 -7.42 -12.36
N LEU A 82 1.32 -8.21 -11.66
CA LEU A 82 2.70 -8.49 -12.06
C LEU A 82 2.71 -9.11 -13.47
N ASN A 83 3.59 -8.61 -14.33
CA ASN A 83 3.78 -9.11 -15.69
C ASN A 83 5.28 -9.13 -16.03
N ASP A 84 5.62 -9.68 -17.19
CA ASP A 84 7.01 -9.86 -17.55
C ASP A 84 7.77 -8.56 -17.82
N SER A 85 7.08 -7.48 -18.24
CA SER A 85 7.74 -6.18 -18.41
C SER A 85 8.12 -5.57 -17.06
N ILE A 86 7.24 -5.67 -16.06
CA ILE A 86 7.51 -5.24 -14.68
C ILE A 86 8.66 -6.07 -14.10
N LYS A 87 8.66 -7.40 -14.27
CA LYS A 87 9.75 -8.27 -13.79
C LYS A 87 11.10 -7.90 -14.42
N LYS A 88 11.14 -7.75 -15.76
CA LYS A 88 12.36 -7.34 -16.48
C LYS A 88 12.87 -5.99 -15.98
N ARG A 89 11.96 -5.04 -15.76
CA ARG A 89 12.33 -3.72 -15.22
C ARG A 89 12.88 -3.82 -13.80
N ALA A 90 12.29 -4.65 -12.94
CA ALA A 90 12.78 -4.87 -11.58
C ALA A 90 14.21 -5.42 -11.58
N VAL A 91 14.50 -6.46 -12.38
CA VAL A 91 15.86 -7.01 -12.54
C VAL A 91 16.85 -5.96 -13.03
N SER A 92 16.44 -5.12 -13.99
CA SER A 92 17.29 -4.02 -14.48
C SER A 92 17.57 -2.96 -13.40
N LEU A 93 16.68 -2.76 -12.44
CA LEU A 93 16.87 -1.79 -11.35
C LEU A 93 17.72 -2.39 -10.22
N GLU A 94 17.62 -3.70 -9.98
CA GLU A 94 18.45 -4.41 -9.00
C GLU A 94 19.94 -4.35 -9.39
N GLY A 95 20.27 -4.52 -10.66
CA GLY A 95 21.65 -4.41 -11.15
C GLY A 95 22.21 -2.98 -11.26
N ALA A 96 21.43 -1.96 -10.88
CA ALA A 96 21.83 -0.55 -10.93
C ALA A 96 22.19 0.03 -9.54
N GLY A 97 22.03 -0.75 -8.47
CA GLY A 97 22.46 -0.41 -7.10
C GLY A 97 23.71 -1.17 -6.71
#